data_AF-A0A6M8UEK5-F1
#
_entry.id   AF-A0A6M8UEK5-F1
#
_cell.length_a   1.000
_cell.length_b   1.000
_cell.length_c   1.000
_cell.angle_alpha   90.00
_cell.angle_beta   90.00
_cell.angle_gamma   90.00
#
_symmetry.space_group_name_H-M   'P 1'
#
loop_
_entity.id
_entity.type
_entity.pdbx_description
1 polymer ?
#
loop_
_entity_poly.entity_id
_entity_poly.type
_entity_poly.pdbx_seq_one_letter_code
_entity_poly.pdbx_strand_id
1 'polypeptide(L)'
;MTSNVRIATSQDVAFFYADEERPKVAVRAVIGEVDGNPVVLGGVAHSRGAFVAFMNMKPGAQSHARLIMQATRKAADEIFTKYRAPIYAYKEEGLESADRYLRHIGFIPLEDGGEVYIWQRQSR
;
A
#
# COMPACT_ATOMS: atom_id res chain seq x y z
N MET A 1 10.71 8.40 -20.33
CA MET A 1 9.78 7.98 -19.28
C MET A 1 10.50 8.12 -17.94
N THR A 2 9.99 8.99 -17.09
CA THR A 2 10.53 9.27 -15.76
C THR A 2 9.57 8.72 -14.71
N SER A 3 10.11 8.11 -13.66
CA SER A 3 9.33 7.54 -12.56
C SER A 3 9.82 8.10 -11.23
N ASN A 4 8.89 8.50 -10.36
CA ASN A 4 9.20 9.08 -9.06
C ASN A 4 8.35 8.45 -7.95
N VAL A 5 8.89 8.44 -6.72
CA VAL A 5 8.17 7.98 -5.53
C VAL A 5 8.39 8.95 -4.37
N ARG A 6 7.31 9.49 -3.80
CA ARG A 6 7.35 10.44 -2.67
C ARG A 6 6.29 10.13 -1.62
N ILE A 7 6.39 10.75 -0.44
CA ILE A 7 5.28 10.74 0.54
C ILE A 7 4.07 11.45 -0.09
N ALA A 8 2.88 10.86 0.09
CA ALA A 8 1.64 11.40 -0.40
C ALA A 8 1.19 12.60 0.46
N THR A 9 0.64 13.61 -0.22
CA THR A 9 -0.06 14.74 0.39
C THR A 9 -1.55 14.42 0.55
N SER A 10 -2.28 15.28 1.26
CA SER A 10 -3.74 15.17 1.37
C SER A 10 -4.46 15.33 0.02
N GLN A 11 -3.89 16.08 -0.92
CA GLN A 11 -4.40 16.23 -2.29
C GLN A 11 -4.19 14.96 -3.10
N ASP A 12 -3.05 14.29 -2.96
CA ASP A 12 -2.81 12.99 -3.62
C ASP A 12 -3.80 11.93 -3.16
N VAL A 13 -4.09 11.88 -1.85
CA VAL A 13 -5.14 10.98 -1.34
C VAL A 13 -6.49 11.35 -1.97
N ALA A 14 -6.88 12.62 -1.97
CA ALA A 14 -8.13 13.05 -2.60
C ALA A 14 -8.20 12.72 -4.10
N PHE A 15 -7.07 12.69 -4.82
CA PHE A 15 -7.04 12.33 -6.24
C PHE A 15 -7.37 10.84 -6.53
N PHE A 16 -7.17 9.97 -5.54
CA PHE A 16 -7.41 8.53 -5.68
C PHE A 16 -8.78 8.06 -5.19
N TYR A 17 -9.53 8.91 -4.51
CA TYR A 17 -10.86 8.58 -3.98
C TYR A 17 -11.88 9.59 -4.49
N ALA A 18 -13.10 9.14 -4.81
CA ALA A 18 -14.22 10.08 -4.91
C ALA A 18 -14.48 10.73 -3.55
N ASP A 19 -15.09 11.92 -3.50
CA ASP A 19 -15.33 12.64 -2.23
C ASP A 19 -16.08 11.79 -1.19
N GLU A 20 -16.99 10.91 -1.65
CA GLU A 20 -17.77 10.00 -0.81
C GLU A 20 -16.97 8.78 -0.31
N GLU A 21 -15.92 8.39 -1.05
CA GLU A 21 -15.06 7.24 -0.75
C GLU A 21 -13.79 7.63 0.01
N ARG A 22 -13.61 8.94 0.24
CA ARG A 22 -12.43 9.44 0.92
C ARG A 22 -12.34 8.81 2.32
N PRO A 23 -11.18 8.22 2.67
CA PRO A 23 -11.01 7.65 3.99
C PRO A 23 -11.29 8.71 5.07
N LYS A 24 -12.32 8.47 5.90
CA LYS A 24 -12.65 9.33 7.07
C LYS A 24 -11.67 9.15 8.23
N VAL A 25 -10.53 8.53 7.95
CA VAL A 25 -9.56 8.03 8.91
C VAL A 25 -8.17 8.53 8.56
N ALA A 26 -7.27 8.51 9.53
CA ALA A 26 -5.87 8.89 9.29
C ALA A 26 -5.22 7.93 8.28
N VAL A 27 -4.70 8.49 7.20
CA VAL A 27 -3.96 7.79 6.14
C VAL A 27 -2.53 8.29 6.11
N ARG A 28 -1.58 7.36 6.02
CA ARG A 28 -0.18 7.65 5.65
C ARG A 28 0.14 6.84 4.42
N ALA A 29 0.56 7.50 3.35
CA ALA A 29 0.79 6.84 2.06
C ALA A 29 2.00 7.42 1.33
N VAL A 30 2.45 6.66 0.34
CA VAL A 30 3.38 7.08 -0.71
C VAL A 30 2.63 7.13 -2.02
N ILE A 31 3.11 7.99 -2.91
CA ILE A 31 2.63 8.09 -4.28
C ILE A 31 3.75 7.67 -5.24
N GLY A 32 3.38 6.87 -6.25
CA GLY A 32 4.19 6.56 -7.41
C GLY A 32 3.69 7.34 -8.61
N GLU A 33 4.61 8.02 -9.30
CA GLU A 33 4.33 8.90 -10.43
C GLU A 33 5.04 8.42 -11.70
N VAL A 34 4.38 8.57 -12.85
CA VAL A 34 4.97 8.40 -14.19
C VAL A 34 4.80 9.70 -14.95
N ASP A 35 5.93 10.27 -15.39
CA ASP A 35 5.97 11.55 -16.11
C ASP A 35 5.16 12.65 -15.38
N GLY A 36 5.30 12.72 -14.06
CA GLY A 36 4.62 13.66 -13.17
C GLY A 36 3.17 13.30 -12.81
N ASN A 37 2.60 12.23 -13.38
CA ASN A 37 1.23 11.83 -13.12
C ASN A 37 1.15 10.76 -12.01
N PRO A 38 0.38 11.00 -10.93
CA PRO A 38 0.13 9.99 -9.89
C PRO A 38 -0.61 8.77 -10.45
N VAL A 39 0.01 7.59 -10.35
CA VAL A 39 -0.56 6.33 -10.86
C VAL A 39 -0.71 5.24 -9.80
N VAL A 40 0.03 5.32 -8.69
CA VAL A 40 -0.05 4.37 -7.56
C VAL A 40 -0.12 5.16 -6.26
N LEU A 41 -1.06 4.82 -5.38
CA LEU A 41 -1.12 5.30 -3.99
C LEU A 41 -1.10 4.09 -3.06
N GLY A 42 -0.08 3.95 -2.22
CA GLY A 42 0.05 2.81 -1.30
C GLY A 42 0.41 3.26 0.11
N GLY A 43 -0.14 2.62 1.13
CA GLY A 43 0.06 3.09 2.50
C GLY A 43 -0.67 2.30 3.57
N VAL A 44 -0.87 2.94 4.71
CA VAL A 44 -1.61 2.44 5.87
C VAL A 44 -2.74 3.40 6.20
N ALA A 45 -3.94 2.84 6.39
CA ALA A 45 -5.11 3.53 6.92
C ALA A 45 -5.47 2.95 8.30
N HIS A 46 -5.96 3.78 9.21
CA HIS A 46 -6.50 3.30 10.48
C HIS A 46 -7.99 2.97 10.32
N SER A 47 -8.38 1.69 10.31
CA SER A 47 -9.77 1.27 10.12
C SER A 47 -10.23 0.35 11.25
N ARG A 48 -11.38 0.67 11.86
CA ARG A 48 -12.04 -0.15 12.90
C ARG A 48 -11.10 -0.62 14.04
N GLY A 49 -10.17 0.24 14.46
CA GLY A 49 -9.21 -0.06 15.54
C GLY A 49 -7.96 -0.83 15.11
N ALA A 50 -7.77 -1.07 13.81
CA ALA A 50 -6.61 -1.75 13.25
C ALA A 50 -5.91 -0.90 12.18
N PHE A 51 -4.62 -1.12 11.99
CA PHE A 51 -3.88 -0.54 10.87
C PHE A 51 -3.99 -1.46 9.67
N VAL A 52 -4.48 -0.93 8.54
CA VAL A 52 -4.72 -1.71 7.32
C VAL A 52 -3.88 -1.12 6.19
N ALA A 53 -3.02 -1.94 5.61
CA ALA A 53 -2.28 -1.61 4.41
C ALA A 53 -3.22 -1.64 3.19
N PHE A 54 -3.02 -0.70 2.28
CA PHE A 54 -3.78 -0.61 1.03
C PHE A 54 -2.87 -0.20 -0.11
N MET A 55 -3.32 -0.49 -1.33
CA MET A 55 -2.69 -0.02 -2.57
C MET A 55 -3.76 0.24 -3.61
N ASN A 56 -3.95 1.50 -3.98
CA ASN A 56 -4.83 1.92 -5.05
C ASN A 56 -4.00 2.22 -6.30
N MET A 57 -4.40 1.67 -7.44
CA MET A 57 -3.71 1.82 -8.71
C MET A 57 -4.67 2.38 -9.76
N LYS A 58 -4.23 3.38 -10.53
CA LYS A 58 -4.98 3.83 -11.70
C LYS A 58 -4.83 2.81 -12.85
N PRO A 59 -5.76 2.79 -13.82
CA PRO A 59 -5.64 1.92 -15.00
C PRO A 59 -4.28 2.08 -15.69
N GLY A 60 -3.66 0.98 -16.06
CA GLY A 60 -2.33 0.96 -16.70
C GLY A 60 -1.14 0.96 -15.75
N ALA A 61 -1.32 1.28 -14.46
CA ALA A 61 -0.22 1.30 -13.49
C ALA A 61 0.44 -0.08 -13.30
N GLN A 62 -0.30 -1.17 -13.49
CA GLN A 62 0.22 -2.55 -13.43
C GLN A 62 1.36 -2.82 -14.41
N SER A 63 1.43 -2.07 -15.53
CA SER A 63 2.55 -2.15 -16.49
C SER A 63 3.87 -1.62 -15.93
N HIS A 64 3.84 -0.93 -14.79
CA HIS A 64 4.99 -0.29 -14.15
C HIS A 64 5.43 -1.03 -12.88
N ALA A 65 5.65 -2.35 -12.96
CA ALA A 65 6.02 -3.20 -11.83
C ALA A 65 7.19 -2.66 -10.99
N ARG A 66 8.22 -2.08 -11.64
CA ARG A 66 9.35 -1.46 -10.93
C ARG A 66 8.94 -0.28 -10.06
N LEU A 67 8.04 0.58 -10.55
CA LEU A 67 7.51 1.72 -9.80
C LEU A 67 6.69 1.23 -8.59
N ILE A 68 5.83 0.23 -8.79
CA ILE A 68 5.04 -0.38 -7.72
C ILE A 68 5.98 -0.88 -6.62
N MET A 69 7.02 -1.64 -6.98
CA MET A 69 8.00 -2.14 -6.02
C MET A 69 8.76 -1.03 -5.28
N GLN A 70 9.13 0.04 -5.98
CA GLN A 70 9.78 1.21 -5.36
C GLN A 70 8.84 1.93 -4.38
N ALA A 71 7.57 2.10 -4.75
CA ALA A 71 6.55 2.66 -3.88
C ALA A 71 6.38 1.79 -2.63
N THR A 72 6.24 0.48 -2.78
CA THR A 72 6.05 -0.41 -1.64
C THR A 72 7.26 -0.44 -0.71
N ARG A 73 8.48 -0.44 -1.25
CA ARG A 73 9.69 -0.34 -0.43
C ARG A 73 9.72 0.96 0.37
N LYS A 74 9.41 2.09 -0.27
CA LYS A 74 9.33 3.39 0.43
C LYS A 74 8.23 3.38 1.50
N ALA A 75 7.08 2.79 1.22
CA ALA A 75 6.01 2.63 2.21
C ALA A 75 6.46 1.76 3.40
N ALA A 76 7.13 0.65 3.14
CA ALA A 76 7.67 -0.19 4.20
C ALA A 76 8.66 0.60 5.07
N ASP A 77 9.65 1.24 4.45
CA ASP A 77 10.74 1.94 5.12
C ASP A 77 10.27 3.19 5.88
N GLU A 78 9.37 3.99 5.30
CA GLU A 78 8.98 5.29 5.86
C GLU A 78 7.62 5.29 6.57
N ILE A 79 6.80 4.27 6.37
CA ILE A 79 5.46 4.20 6.96
C ILE A 79 5.36 2.98 7.87
N PHE A 80 5.56 1.76 7.36
CA PHE A 80 5.27 0.54 8.11
C PHE A 80 6.16 0.41 9.35
N THR A 81 7.46 0.69 9.22
CA THR A 81 8.43 0.67 10.34
C THR A 81 8.10 1.59 11.51
N LYS A 82 7.22 2.58 11.31
CA LYS A 82 6.79 3.53 12.34
C LYS A 82 5.67 2.97 13.23
N TYR A 83 5.01 1.88 12.83
CA TYR A 83 3.95 1.26 13.61
C TYR A 83 4.52 0.23 14.58
N ARG A 84 4.09 0.31 15.85
CA ARG A 84 4.40 -0.69 16.89
C ARG A 84 3.37 -1.81 16.92
N ALA A 85 2.14 -1.51 16.50
CA ALA A 85 1.09 -2.50 16.36
C ALA A 85 1.14 -3.15 14.97
N PRO A 86 0.55 -4.34 14.80
CA PRO A 86 0.52 -5.01 13.52
C PRO A 86 -0.25 -4.22 12.45
N ILE A 87 0.19 -4.38 11.21
CA ILE A 87 -0.49 -3.86 10.02
C ILE A 87 -1.09 -5.05 9.29
N TYR A 88 -2.37 -5.00 8.98
CA TYR A 88 -3.09 -6.05 8.27
C TYR A 88 -3.20 -5.71 6.79
N ALA A 89 -3.22 -6.72 5.92
CA ALA A 89 -3.55 -6.57 4.52
C ALA A 89 -4.53 -7.67 4.11
N TYR A 90 -5.46 -7.33 3.22
CA TYR A 90 -6.30 -8.30 2.55
C TYR A 90 -5.71 -8.63 1.19
N LYS A 91 -5.73 -9.90 0.83
CA LYS A 91 -5.41 -10.37 -0.50
C LYS A 91 -6.50 -9.89 -1.46
N GLU A 92 -6.11 -9.28 -2.57
CA GLU A 92 -7.04 -8.91 -3.62
C GLU A 92 -7.59 -10.18 -4.28
N GLU A 93 -8.92 -10.32 -4.32
CA GLU A 93 -9.57 -11.44 -5.00
C GLU A 93 -9.32 -11.35 -6.52
N GLY A 94 -9.02 -12.48 -7.15
CA GLY A 94 -8.78 -12.56 -8.59
C GLY A 94 -7.37 -12.14 -9.06
N LEU A 95 -6.50 -11.67 -8.16
CA LEU A 95 -5.08 -11.40 -8.50
C LEU A 95 -4.18 -12.55 -8.01
N GLU A 96 -3.87 -13.51 -8.88
CA GLU A 96 -3.04 -14.69 -8.54
C GLU A 96 -1.66 -14.32 -7.97
N SER A 97 -1.11 -13.17 -8.37
CA SER A 97 0.18 -12.69 -7.91
C SER A 97 0.15 -12.05 -6.52
N ALA A 98 -1.03 -11.82 -5.94
CA ALA A 98 -1.19 -11.11 -4.67
C ALA A 98 -0.50 -11.82 -3.49
N ASP A 99 -0.64 -13.15 -3.36
CA ASP A 99 0.02 -13.91 -2.28
C ASP A 99 1.55 -13.77 -2.35
N ARG A 100 2.12 -14.03 -3.54
CA ARG A 100 3.56 -13.91 -3.77
C ARG A 100 4.06 -12.50 -3.48
N TYR A 101 3.31 -11.50 -3.91
CA TYR A 101 3.64 -10.09 -3.70
C TYR A 101 3.62 -9.72 -2.21
N LEU A 102 2.56 -10.05 -1.48
CA LEU A 102 2.44 -9.77 -0.05
C LEU A 102 3.57 -10.44 0.76
N ARG A 103 3.86 -11.72 0.47
CA ARG A 103 4.99 -12.42 1.09
C ARG A 103 6.32 -11.75 0.79
N HIS A 104 6.53 -11.32 -0.44
CA HIS A 104 7.77 -10.65 -0.86
C HIS A 104 8.03 -9.35 -0.11
N ILE A 105 6.97 -8.59 0.24
CA ILE A 105 7.09 -7.32 0.97
C ILE A 105 7.10 -7.51 2.50
N GLY A 106 7.13 -8.77 2.96
CA GLY A 106 7.31 -9.13 4.38
C GLY A 106 6.01 -9.36 5.15
N PHE A 107 4.86 -9.45 4.48
CA PHE A 107 3.62 -9.87 5.12
C PHE A 107 3.58 -11.39 5.27
N ILE A 108 3.04 -11.87 6.38
CA ILE A 108 2.89 -13.29 6.71
C ILE A 108 1.38 -13.59 6.74
N PRO A 109 0.90 -14.67 6.09
CA PRO A 109 -0.52 -15.04 6.20
C PRO A 109 -0.86 -15.41 7.64
N LEU A 110 -2.05 -15.02 8.13
CA LEU A 110 -2.52 -15.45 9.45
C LEU A 110 -2.87 -16.94 9.49
N GLU A 111 -3.35 -17.46 8.37
CA GLU A 111 -3.73 -18.87 8.18
C GLU A 111 -3.23 -19.34 6.82
N ASP A 112 -2.79 -20.59 6.71
CA ASP A 112 -2.34 -21.15 5.43
C ASP A 112 -3.48 -21.15 4.42
N GLY A 113 -3.26 -20.51 3.27
CA GLY A 113 -4.28 -20.32 2.24
C GLY A 113 -5.29 -19.19 2.55
N GLY A 114 -5.15 -18.51 3.69
CA GLY A 114 -6.03 -17.42 4.09
C GLY A 114 -5.95 -16.18 3.21
N GLU A 115 -6.86 -15.25 3.48
CA GLU A 115 -6.97 -13.97 2.74
C GLU A 115 -6.37 -12.80 3.51
N VAL A 116 -6.10 -12.99 4.80
CA VAL A 116 -5.58 -11.95 5.69
C VAL A 116 -4.12 -12.19 5.99
N TYR A 117 -3.33 -11.14 5.81
CA TYR A 117 -1.91 -11.13 6.09
C TYR A 117 -1.59 -10.09 7.14
N ILE A 118 -0.50 -10.33 7.86
CA ILE A 118 -0.01 -9.48 8.92
C ILE A 118 1.44 -9.08 8.65
N TRP A 119 1.73 -7.81 8.81
CA TRP A 119 3.07 -7.26 8.85
C TRP A 119 3.33 -6.76 10.26
N GLN A 120 4.47 -7.16 10.81
CA GLN A 120 4.92 -6.69 12.11
C GLN A 120 6.38 -6.29 11.99
N ARG A 121 6.75 -5.24 12.73
CA ARG A 121 8.15 -4.87 12.85
C ARG A 121 8.89 -6.04 13.48
N GLN A 122 9.75 -6.68 12.71
CA GLN A 122 10.62 -7.73 13.24
C GLN A 122 11.52 -7.10 14.30
N SER A 123 11.41 -7.58 15.53
CA SER A 123 12.36 -7.29 16.60
C SER A 123 13.72 -7.83 16.15
N ARG A 124 14.64 -6.91 15.83
CA ARG A 124 16.06 -7.21 15.78
C ARG A 124 16.59 -7.39 17.19
#